data_AF-A0A672TD71-F1
#
_entry.id   AF-A0A672TD71-F1
#
_cell.length_a   1.000
_cell.length_b   1.000
_cell.length_c   1.000
_cell.angle_alpha   90.00
_cell.angle_beta   90.00
_cell.angle_gamma   90.00
#
_symmetry.space_group_name_H-M   'P 1'
#
loop_
_entity.id
_entity.type
_entity.pdbx_description
1 polymer ?
#
loop_
_entity_poly.entity_id
_entity_poly.type
_entity_poly.pdbx_seq_one_letter_code
_entity_poly.pdbx_strand_id
1 'polypeptide(L)'
;MVDLKFKEEVNQVNNNINKVCMPLGLHRSFPENNLQLMVQSGAKGSTVNTMQISCLLGQIELEGRRPPLMPSGKSLPCFQPYEPQPRSGGFVTGRFLTGIKPPEFFFHCMAGREGLVDTAVKTSRSGYLQRCVIKHLEGLVVQYDLTVRDSDGSVVQFLYGEDGLDIPKTQFLQPQQFPFIKDNYEVIRKSKCLDEVLAKMDTGATFSHFKAIKKWKAKRERVSPRDGAFLLYSQKKLSKLKSQVENQTLANGREPATLQLLENWRALAESGRMRYLKKTSHCPDPCLTLYRPDICFGSVSETFDSIVESYLDQFSVKQEFQTSEITDTDRLRHLLQLKWQRALCDPGEAVGLLAAQSIGEPSTQMTLNTFHFAGRGEMNVTLGIPRLREILMVASSNIKTPMMSIPVLMNKKALKRVKTLRKKITRVLHKVDVIETFRSVEKRSQKSRVFKLSFHFLPPERYQQDKLLTPNEILNFMEQKYA
;
A
#
# COMPACT_ATOMS: atom_id res chain seq x y z
N MET A 1 14.53 -1.39 21.36
CA MET A 1 14.42 0.08 21.47
C MET A 1 15.80 0.73 21.48
N VAL A 2 16.77 0.20 22.23
CA VAL A 2 18.17 0.69 22.25
C VAL A 2 18.82 0.65 20.86
N ASP A 3 18.77 -0.49 20.15
CA ASP A 3 19.40 -0.60 18.82
C ASP A 3 18.85 0.40 17.80
N LEU A 4 17.54 0.64 17.82
CA LEU A 4 16.89 1.61 16.95
C LEU A 4 17.37 3.03 17.23
N LYS A 5 17.39 3.42 18.52
CA LYS A 5 17.85 4.75 18.91
C LYS A 5 19.33 4.94 18.58
N PHE A 6 20.14 3.91 18.77
CA PHE A 6 21.55 3.93 18.39
C PHE A 6 21.74 4.11 16.88
N LYS A 7 20.95 3.38 16.08
CA LYS A 7 20.94 3.50 14.62
C LYS A 7 20.60 4.92 14.16
N GLU A 8 19.59 5.55 14.76
CA GLU A 8 19.20 6.93 14.42
C GLU A 8 20.39 7.90 14.58
N GLU A 9 21.07 7.85 15.72
CA GLU A 9 22.20 8.74 16.00
C GLU A 9 23.39 8.45 15.07
N VAL A 10 23.72 7.17 14.86
CA VAL A 10 24.83 6.75 14.00
C VAL A 10 24.57 7.07 12.52
N ASN A 11 23.32 6.94 12.05
CA ASN A 11 22.95 7.32 10.69
C ASN A 11 23.07 8.83 10.46
N GLN A 12 22.77 9.65 11.46
CA GLN A 12 23.01 11.10 11.36
C GLN A 12 24.49 11.41 11.16
N VAL A 13 25.38 10.76 11.93
CA VAL A 13 26.84 10.91 11.78
C VAL A 13 27.29 10.47 10.39
N ASN A 14 26.83 9.31 9.91
CA ASN A 14 27.14 8.82 8.57
C ASN A 14 26.70 9.83 7.48
N ASN A 15 25.49 10.36 7.58
CA ASN A 15 24.98 11.36 6.64
C ASN A 15 25.78 12.66 6.66
N ASN A 16 26.23 13.11 7.83
CA ASN A 16 27.07 14.30 7.95
C ASN A 16 28.43 14.10 7.29
N ILE A 17 29.08 12.94 7.50
CA ILE A 17 30.35 12.61 6.84
C ILE A 17 30.17 12.57 5.32
N ASN A 18 29.10 11.95 4.82
CA ASN A 18 28.83 11.87 3.39
C ASN A 18 28.63 13.24 2.75
N LYS A 19 27.94 14.17 3.43
CA LYS A 19 27.75 15.55 2.94
C LYS A 19 29.04 16.35 2.87
N VAL A 20 29.96 16.13 3.79
CA VAL A 20 31.26 16.84 3.81
C VAL A 20 32.20 16.28 2.74
N CYS A 21 32.28 14.96 2.62
CA CYS A 21 33.23 14.30 1.72
C CYS A 21 32.77 14.28 0.25
N MET A 22 31.46 14.27 -0.03
CA MET A 22 30.92 14.16 -1.39
C MET A 22 30.03 15.36 -1.73
N PRO A 23 30.21 16.05 -2.88
CA PRO A 23 31.19 15.78 -3.95
C PRO A 23 32.52 16.54 -3.81
N LEU A 24 32.60 17.56 -2.95
CA LEU A 24 33.72 18.51 -2.93
C LEU A 24 34.99 17.97 -2.26
N GLY A 25 34.87 16.99 -1.37
CA GLY A 25 36.01 16.40 -0.65
C GLY A 25 36.79 15.35 -1.43
N LEU A 26 36.47 15.13 -2.71
CA LEU A 26 37.17 14.19 -3.58
C LEU A 26 38.45 14.80 -4.15
N HIS A 27 39.51 14.01 -4.22
CA HIS A 27 40.78 14.44 -4.80
C HIS A 27 40.67 14.78 -6.31
N ARG A 28 39.81 14.05 -7.04
CA ARG A 28 39.43 14.37 -8.42
C ARG A 28 37.93 14.64 -8.47
N SER A 29 37.56 15.79 -8.99
CA SER A 29 36.19 16.21 -9.19
C SER A 29 35.60 15.63 -10.49
N PHE A 30 34.28 15.70 -10.60
CA PHE A 30 33.59 15.52 -11.88
C PHE A 30 33.93 16.70 -12.81
N PRO A 31 34.19 16.49 -14.12
CA PRO A 31 33.98 15.25 -14.89
C PRO A 31 35.17 14.27 -14.97
N GLU A 32 36.35 14.63 -14.47
CA GLU A 32 37.57 13.82 -14.62
C GLU A 32 37.56 12.51 -13.81
N ASN A 33 36.73 12.45 -12.77
CA ASN A 33 36.55 11.26 -11.97
C ASN A 33 35.61 10.25 -12.66
N ASN A 34 36.21 9.25 -13.32
CA ASN A 34 35.48 8.18 -14.03
C ASN A 34 34.49 7.40 -13.13
N LEU A 35 34.79 7.22 -11.84
CA LEU A 35 33.87 6.55 -10.92
C LEU A 35 32.60 7.40 -10.71
N GLN A 36 32.77 8.71 -10.54
CA GLN A 36 31.65 9.63 -10.38
C GLN A 36 30.88 9.81 -11.69
N LEU A 37 31.58 9.88 -12.83
CA LEU A 37 30.99 9.94 -14.16
C LEU A 37 30.08 8.72 -14.41
N MET A 38 30.57 7.51 -14.14
CA MET A 38 29.83 6.26 -14.31
C MET A 38 28.55 6.20 -13.46
N VAL A 39 28.60 6.73 -12.23
CA VAL A 39 27.45 6.80 -11.32
C VAL A 39 26.46 7.89 -11.74
N GLN A 40 26.95 9.10 -12.06
CA GLN A 40 26.09 10.24 -12.43
C GLN A 40 25.44 10.07 -13.81
N SER A 41 26.12 9.41 -14.75
CA SER A 41 25.57 9.06 -16.05
C SER A 41 24.56 7.91 -15.99
N GLY A 42 24.40 7.25 -14.83
CA GLY A 42 23.57 6.05 -14.68
C GLY A 42 24.13 4.82 -15.38
N ALA A 43 25.40 4.82 -15.79
CA ALA A 43 26.00 3.68 -16.50
C ALA A 43 26.15 2.47 -15.58
N LYS A 44 26.77 2.65 -14.40
CA LYS A 44 26.88 1.58 -13.39
C LYS A 44 27.17 2.14 -12.00
N GLY A 45 26.61 1.49 -11.00
CA GLY A 45 26.81 1.84 -9.60
C GLY A 45 25.90 2.97 -9.14
N SER A 46 25.93 3.23 -7.83
CA SER A 46 25.10 4.24 -7.17
C SER A 46 25.97 5.18 -6.35
N THR A 47 25.40 6.31 -5.93
CA THR A 47 26.05 7.24 -5.01
C THR A 47 26.46 6.57 -3.70
N VAL A 48 25.68 5.57 -3.25
CA VAL A 48 25.98 4.75 -2.07
C VAL A 48 27.27 3.97 -2.26
N ASN A 49 27.50 3.39 -3.44
CA ASN A 49 28.71 2.62 -3.72
C ASN A 49 29.95 3.54 -3.63
N THR A 50 29.87 4.73 -4.23
CA THR A 50 30.94 5.72 -4.16
C THR A 50 31.20 6.19 -2.72
N MET A 51 30.15 6.37 -1.92
CA MET A 51 30.27 6.71 -0.49
C MET A 51 30.97 5.60 0.32
N GLN A 52 30.65 4.33 0.08
CA GLN A 52 31.29 3.22 0.81
C GLN A 52 32.75 3.01 0.41
N ILE A 53 33.10 3.32 -0.84
CA ILE A 53 34.49 3.27 -1.31
C ILE A 53 35.30 4.42 -0.70
N SER A 54 34.78 5.65 -0.74
CA SER A 54 35.53 6.87 -0.43
C SER A 54 35.41 7.35 1.03
N CYS A 55 34.27 7.14 1.69
CA CYS A 55 33.97 7.69 3.02
C CYS A 55 34.07 6.63 4.12
N LEU A 56 33.04 5.79 4.26
CA LEU A 56 32.92 4.70 5.23
C LEU A 56 31.80 3.72 4.84
N LEU A 57 31.86 2.49 5.35
CA LEU A 57 30.82 1.47 5.11
C LEU A 57 29.51 1.78 5.85
N GLY A 58 29.61 2.13 7.13
CA GLY A 58 28.48 2.52 7.98
C GLY A 58 28.02 1.43 8.94
N GLN A 59 26.80 1.59 9.45
CA GLN A 59 26.18 0.62 10.34
C GLN A 59 25.82 -0.64 9.56
N ILE A 60 26.31 -1.79 10.02
CA ILE A 60 25.91 -3.09 9.50
C ILE A 60 24.64 -3.55 10.23
N GLU A 61 23.67 -4.03 9.46
CA GLU A 61 22.40 -4.52 9.95
C GLU A 61 22.19 -5.98 9.53
N LEU A 62 21.63 -6.77 10.45
CA LEU A 62 21.18 -8.14 10.24
C LEU A 62 19.69 -8.22 10.55
N GLU A 63 18.86 -8.58 9.57
CA GLU A 63 17.39 -8.64 9.68
C GLU A 63 16.76 -7.34 10.22
N GLY A 64 17.37 -6.18 9.93
CA GLY A 64 16.96 -4.87 10.43
C GLY A 64 17.33 -4.60 11.90
N ARG A 65 18.16 -5.44 12.50
CA ARG A 65 18.74 -5.26 13.85
C ARG A 65 20.26 -5.11 13.76
N ARG A 66 20.87 -4.69 14.86
CA ARG A 66 22.33 -4.74 14.99
C ARG A 66 22.82 -6.20 15.12
N PRO A 67 24.12 -6.47 14.89
CA PRO A 67 24.70 -7.78 15.14
C PRO A 67 24.34 -8.31 16.54
N PRO A 68 23.87 -9.56 16.65
CA PRO A 68 23.38 -10.11 17.91
C PRO A 68 24.53 -10.30 18.91
N LEU A 69 24.19 -10.18 20.19
CA LEU A 69 25.11 -10.48 21.28
C LEU A 69 25.07 -11.98 21.60
N MET A 70 26.24 -12.54 21.93
CA MET A 70 26.37 -13.88 22.50
C MET A 70 25.76 -13.92 23.92
N PRO A 71 25.41 -15.11 24.45
CA PRO A 71 24.93 -15.24 25.83
C PRO A 71 25.85 -14.63 26.90
N SER A 72 27.14 -14.53 26.60
CA SER A 72 28.13 -13.84 27.45
C SER A 72 28.04 -12.31 27.41
N GLY A 73 27.10 -11.73 26.66
CA GLY A 73 26.95 -10.29 26.45
C GLY A 73 27.96 -9.67 25.47
N LYS A 74 28.78 -10.49 24.78
CA LYS A 74 29.81 -10.02 23.84
C LYS A 74 29.30 -10.09 22.40
N SER A 75 29.66 -9.13 21.55
CA SER A 75 29.39 -9.20 20.12
C SER A 75 30.43 -10.04 19.37
N LEU A 76 31.71 -9.91 19.73
CA LEU A 76 32.81 -10.76 19.30
C LEU A 76 33.74 -11.08 20.48
N PRO A 77 34.53 -12.16 20.43
CA PRO A 77 35.45 -12.52 21.51
C PRO A 77 36.46 -11.43 21.87
N CYS A 78 36.83 -10.58 20.90
CA CYS A 78 37.76 -9.47 21.08
C CYS A 78 37.16 -8.25 21.79
N PHE A 79 35.84 -8.19 21.98
CA PHE A 79 35.16 -7.10 22.68
C PHE A 79 34.84 -7.48 24.12
N GLN A 80 34.73 -6.46 24.98
CA GLN A 80 34.31 -6.67 26.36
C GLN A 80 32.80 -6.94 26.43
N PRO A 81 32.32 -7.68 27.46
CA PRO A 81 30.89 -7.88 27.66
C PRO A 81 30.16 -6.54 27.77
N TYR A 82 29.06 -6.37 27.03
CA TYR A 82 28.21 -5.18 27.04
C TYR A 82 28.93 -3.87 26.69
N GLU A 83 29.96 -3.95 25.85
CA GLU A 83 30.73 -2.77 25.43
C GLU A 83 29.85 -1.77 24.64
N PRO A 84 29.74 -0.50 25.08
CA PRO A 84 28.80 0.46 24.51
C PRO A 84 29.27 1.13 23.20
N GLN A 85 30.51 0.84 22.74
CA GLN A 85 31.08 1.49 21.57
C GLN A 85 30.32 1.13 20.27
N PRO A 86 30.16 2.05 19.31
CA PRO A 86 29.53 1.74 18.02
C PRO A 86 30.20 0.59 17.27
N ARG A 87 31.51 0.48 17.40
CA ARG A 87 32.31 -0.55 16.75
C ARG A 87 31.97 -1.96 17.22
N SER A 88 31.71 -2.16 18.52
CA SER A 88 31.27 -3.46 19.06
C SER A 88 29.88 -3.83 18.49
N GLY A 89 29.09 -2.82 18.14
CA GLY A 89 27.75 -2.93 17.56
C GLY A 89 27.68 -3.03 16.03
N GLY A 90 28.80 -3.27 15.34
CA GLY A 90 28.81 -3.39 13.88
C GLY A 90 28.82 -2.06 13.12
N PHE A 91 29.15 -0.94 13.76
CA PHE A 91 29.43 0.30 13.02
C PHE A 91 30.85 0.27 12.45
N VAL A 92 30.95 0.23 11.13
CA VAL A 92 32.22 0.16 10.39
C VAL A 92 32.65 1.55 9.95
N THR A 93 33.69 2.08 10.59
CA THR A 93 34.29 3.37 10.24
C THR A 93 35.29 3.27 9.09
N GLY A 94 35.80 2.06 8.80
CA GLY A 94 36.64 1.82 7.64
C GLY A 94 35.90 1.98 6.31
N ARG A 95 36.68 2.15 5.23
CA ARG A 95 36.22 2.30 3.85
C ARG A 95 36.97 1.33 2.94
N PHE A 96 36.40 0.98 1.79
CA PHE A 96 37.05 0.02 0.91
C PHE A 96 38.39 0.52 0.35
N LEU A 97 38.55 1.83 0.17
CA LEU A 97 39.80 2.41 -0.35
C LEU A 97 41.02 2.19 0.56
N THR A 98 40.84 2.25 1.88
CA THR A 98 41.94 2.11 2.86
C THR A 98 41.92 0.76 3.60
N GLY A 99 40.93 -0.09 3.32
CA GLY A 99 40.70 -1.34 4.02
C GLY A 99 39.89 -1.19 5.31
N ILE A 100 39.44 -2.35 5.82
CA ILE A 100 38.60 -2.48 7.02
C ILE A 100 39.29 -3.34 8.08
N LYS A 101 39.09 -3.03 9.36
CA LYS A 101 39.76 -3.73 10.48
C LYS A 101 39.20 -5.15 10.65
N PRO A 102 39.95 -6.12 11.21
CA PRO A 102 39.48 -7.52 11.31
C PRO A 102 38.12 -7.72 12.02
N PRO A 103 37.80 -7.04 13.15
CA PRO A 103 36.46 -7.16 13.75
C PRO A 103 35.33 -6.61 12.87
N GLU A 104 35.61 -5.51 12.14
CA GLU A 104 34.67 -4.87 11.22
C GLU A 104 34.46 -5.72 9.95
N PHE A 105 35.54 -6.33 9.45
CA PHE A 105 35.49 -7.29 8.35
C PHE A 105 34.57 -8.45 8.67
N PHE A 106 34.64 -9.00 9.89
CA PHE A 106 33.77 -10.10 10.30
C PHE A 106 32.29 -9.70 10.30
N PHE A 107 31.94 -8.52 10.84
CA PHE A 107 30.57 -8.01 10.75
C PHE A 107 30.12 -7.78 9.31
N HIS A 108 30.99 -7.25 8.45
CA HIS A 108 30.70 -7.08 7.04
C HIS A 108 30.41 -8.42 6.34
N CYS A 109 31.17 -9.48 6.64
CA CYS A 109 30.91 -10.82 6.14
C CYS A 109 29.56 -11.38 6.60
N MET A 110 29.10 -11.07 7.81
CA MET A 110 27.77 -11.49 8.28
C MET A 110 26.66 -10.93 7.37
N ALA A 111 26.71 -9.63 7.07
CA ALA A 111 25.71 -8.99 6.21
C ALA A 111 25.80 -9.48 4.75
N GLY A 112 27.02 -9.71 4.24
CA GLY A 112 27.19 -10.32 2.93
C GLY A 112 26.56 -11.72 2.84
N ARG A 113 26.71 -12.53 3.90
CA ARG A 113 26.11 -13.87 3.98
C ARG A 113 24.58 -13.82 4.06
N GLU A 114 24.00 -12.87 4.80
CA GLU A 114 22.56 -12.67 4.85
C GLU A 114 21.97 -12.41 3.46
N GLY A 115 22.57 -11.50 2.69
CA GLY A 115 22.13 -11.22 1.31
C GLY A 115 22.17 -12.46 0.41
N LEU A 116 23.19 -13.31 0.55
CA LEU A 116 23.30 -14.57 -0.20
C LEU A 116 22.22 -15.59 0.22
N VAL A 117 21.98 -15.73 1.52
CA VAL A 117 20.95 -16.64 2.05
C VAL A 117 19.56 -16.18 1.62
N ASP A 118 19.28 -14.89 1.69
CA ASP A 118 18.02 -14.30 1.24
C ASP A 118 17.77 -14.55 -0.23
N THR A 119 18.80 -14.38 -1.06
CA THR A 119 18.73 -14.68 -2.49
C THR A 119 18.44 -16.16 -2.74
N ALA A 120 19.07 -17.08 -2.00
CA ALA A 120 18.84 -18.51 -2.17
C ALA A 120 17.43 -18.95 -1.71
N VAL A 121 16.94 -18.42 -0.59
CA VAL A 121 15.71 -18.92 0.05
C VAL A 121 14.46 -18.20 -0.46
N LYS A 122 14.51 -16.88 -0.62
CA LYS A 122 13.32 -16.08 -0.91
C LYS A 122 12.92 -16.14 -2.40
N THR A 123 13.86 -16.41 -3.31
CA THR A 123 13.61 -16.49 -4.77
C THR A 123 12.72 -17.68 -5.15
N SER A 124 12.92 -18.84 -4.54
CA SER A 124 12.05 -20.01 -4.76
C SER A 124 10.58 -19.72 -4.42
N ARG A 125 10.34 -18.90 -3.40
CA ARG A 125 8.99 -18.54 -2.94
C ARG A 125 8.27 -17.59 -3.90
N SER A 126 8.97 -16.60 -4.45
CA SER A 126 8.39 -15.67 -5.43
C SER A 126 8.09 -16.38 -6.75
N GLY A 127 8.95 -17.28 -7.21
CA GLY A 127 8.69 -18.10 -8.41
C GLY A 127 7.45 -19.00 -8.26
N TYR A 128 7.27 -19.63 -7.09
CA TYR A 128 6.07 -20.43 -6.83
C TYR A 128 4.79 -19.58 -6.81
N LEU A 129 4.85 -18.39 -6.19
CA LEU A 129 3.72 -17.45 -6.20
C LEU A 129 3.35 -17.06 -7.62
N GLN A 130 4.32 -16.71 -8.46
CA GLN A 130 4.10 -16.36 -9.86
C GLN A 130 3.42 -17.51 -10.63
N ARG A 131 3.91 -18.75 -10.48
CA ARG A 131 3.29 -19.93 -11.11
C ARG A 131 1.82 -20.09 -10.71
N CYS A 132 1.52 -19.94 -9.42
CA CYS A 132 0.14 -20.04 -8.93
C CYS A 132 -0.75 -18.97 -9.55
N VAL A 133 -0.31 -17.71 -9.58
CA VAL A 133 -1.12 -16.62 -10.15
C VAL A 133 -1.31 -16.81 -11.66
N ILE A 134 -0.24 -17.15 -12.40
CA ILE A 134 -0.32 -17.44 -13.85
C ILE A 134 -1.36 -18.53 -14.12
N LYS A 135 -1.32 -19.64 -13.36
CA LYS A 135 -2.21 -20.78 -13.63
C LYS A 135 -3.70 -20.46 -13.42
N HIS A 136 -4.02 -19.53 -12.52
CA HIS A 136 -5.41 -19.11 -12.29
C HIS A 136 -5.88 -18.03 -13.27
N LEU A 137 -4.96 -17.25 -13.84
CA LEU A 137 -5.29 -16.13 -14.73
C LEU A 137 -5.01 -16.42 -16.21
N GLU A 138 -4.51 -17.61 -16.57
CA GLU A 138 -4.14 -17.95 -17.95
C GLU A 138 -5.31 -17.90 -18.94
N GLY A 139 -6.54 -18.13 -18.47
CA GLY A 139 -7.75 -18.12 -19.29
C GLY A 139 -8.38 -16.73 -19.50
N LEU A 140 -7.89 -15.68 -18.82
CA LEU A 140 -8.50 -14.35 -18.91
C LEU A 140 -8.02 -13.59 -20.14
N VAL A 141 -8.97 -13.36 -21.05
CA VAL A 141 -8.75 -12.71 -22.35
C VAL A 141 -9.79 -11.61 -22.58
N VAL A 142 -9.38 -10.53 -23.23
CA VAL A 142 -10.30 -9.46 -23.67
C VAL A 142 -11.09 -9.95 -24.88
N GLN A 143 -12.42 -9.87 -24.82
CA GLN A 143 -13.30 -10.26 -25.92
C GLN A 143 -13.64 -9.08 -26.84
N TYR A 144 -14.24 -9.36 -28.00
CA TYR A 144 -14.62 -8.33 -28.99
C TYR A 144 -15.67 -7.32 -28.50
N ASP A 145 -16.35 -7.61 -27.38
CA ASP A 145 -17.23 -6.67 -26.68
C ASP A 145 -16.48 -5.82 -25.63
N LEU A 146 -15.14 -5.91 -25.59
CA LEU A 146 -14.22 -5.30 -24.62
C LEU A 146 -14.35 -5.82 -23.18
N THR A 147 -15.18 -6.85 -22.95
CA THR A 147 -15.27 -7.51 -21.64
C THR A 147 -14.09 -8.45 -21.43
N VAL A 148 -13.62 -8.58 -20.20
CA VAL A 148 -12.62 -9.58 -19.83
C VAL A 148 -13.35 -10.84 -19.39
N ARG A 149 -13.13 -11.93 -20.12
CA ARG A 149 -13.77 -13.21 -19.84
C ARG A 149 -12.76 -14.30 -19.59
N ASP A 150 -13.14 -15.26 -18.77
CA ASP A 150 -12.42 -16.51 -18.63
C ASP A 150 -12.73 -17.45 -19.81
N SER A 151 -11.94 -18.51 -19.93
CA SER A 151 -12.08 -19.58 -20.92
C SER A 151 -13.47 -20.25 -20.91
N ASP A 152 -14.14 -20.28 -19.75
CA ASP A 152 -15.51 -20.80 -19.59
C ASP A 152 -16.61 -19.82 -20.06
N GLY A 153 -16.23 -18.62 -20.52
CA GLY A 153 -17.16 -17.57 -20.95
C GLY A 153 -17.73 -16.71 -19.81
N SER A 154 -17.33 -16.98 -18.56
CA SER A 154 -17.66 -16.16 -17.39
C SER A 154 -17.04 -14.78 -17.49
N VAL A 155 -17.83 -13.73 -17.28
CA VAL A 155 -17.36 -12.33 -17.30
C VAL A 155 -16.72 -11.98 -15.96
N VAL A 156 -15.47 -11.54 -15.98
CA VAL A 156 -14.71 -11.11 -14.78
C VAL A 156 -14.69 -9.58 -14.66
N GLN A 157 -14.50 -8.87 -15.77
CA GLN A 157 -14.60 -7.40 -15.83
C GLN A 157 -15.41 -6.97 -17.06
N PHE A 158 -16.22 -5.92 -16.91
CA PHE A 158 -16.99 -5.37 -18.03
C PHE A 158 -16.13 -4.56 -19.01
N LEU A 159 -15.05 -3.97 -18.52
CA LEU A 159 -14.06 -3.27 -19.30
C LEU A 159 -12.69 -3.47 -18.64
N TYR A 160 -11.66 -3.77 -19.42
CA TYR A 160 -10.31 -3.99 -18.88
C TYR A 160 -9.84 -2.75 -18.10
N GLY A 161 -9.50 -2.90 -16.82
CA GLY A 161 -9.03 -1.76 -16.01
C GLY A 161 -10.08 -0.67 -15.76
N GLU A 162 -11.37 -0.94 -16.03
CA GLU A 162 -12.48 0.03 -16.00
C GLU A 162 -12.39 1.19 -17.04
N ASP A 163 -11.34 1.23 -17.87
CA ASP A 163 -11.12 2.25 -18.90
C ASP A 163 -10.79 1.68 -20.29
N GLY A 164 -10.46 0.40 -20.37
CA GLY A 164 -10.22 -0.35 -21.60
C GLY A 164 -8.82 -0.13 -22.19
N LEU A 165 -7.92 0.54 -21.45
CA LEU A 165 -6.63 0.96 -21.97
C LEU A 165 -5.55 -0.11 -21.83
N ASP A 166 -4.69 -0.18 -22.84
CA ASP A 166 -3.47 -0.99 -22.80
C ASP A 166 -2.31 -0.21 -22.16
N ILE A 167 -1.72 -0.78 -21.11
CA ILE A 167 -0.75 -0.12 -20.23
C ILE A 167 0.44 0.48 -20.99
N PRO A 168 1.13 -0.23 -21.90
CA PRO A 168 2.25 0.33 -22.67
C PRO A 168 1.86 1.51 -23.56
N LYS A 169 0.60 1.59 -24.01
CA LYS A 169 0.10 2.67 -24.86
C LYS A 169 -0.29 3.93 -24.06
N THR A 170 -0.41 3.85 -22.73
CA THR A 170 -0.89 4.95 -21.85
C THR A 170 0.14 6.02 -21.50
N GLN A 171 1.44 5.80 -21.73
CA GLN A 171 2.51 6.70 -21.27
C GLN A 171 2.30 8.17 -21.72
N PHE A 172 1.78 8.38 -22.92
CA PHE A 172 1.52 9.70 -23.49
C PHE A 172 0.15 10.29 -23.13
N LEU A 173 -0.72 9.56 -22.42
CA LEU A 173 -2.01 10.07 -21.93
C LEU A 173 -1.89 10.82 -20.59
N GLN A 174 -0.69 10.87 -20.02
CA GLN A 174 -0.41 11.60 -18.78
C GLN A 174 -0.29 13.11 -19.04
N PRO A 175 -0.79 13.99 -18.14
CA PRO A 175 -0.80 15.44 -18.37
C PRO A 175 0.60 16.06 -18.56
N GLN A 176 1.65 15.43 -18.02
CA GLN A 176 3.04 15.86 -18.23
C GLN A 176 3.49 15.74 -19.70
N GLN A 177 2.87 14.86 -20.48
CA GLN A 177 3.22 14.57 -21.87
C GLN A 177 2.32 15.29 -22.89
N PHE A 178 1.29 16.01 -22.44
CA PHE A 178 0.41 16.77 -23.35
C PHE A 178 1.15 17.87 -24.15
N PRO A 179 2.14 18.59 -23.58
CA PRO A 179 2.95 19.52 -24.37
C PRO A 179 3.65 18.82 -25.55
N PHE A 180 4.19 17.61 -25.33
CA PHE A 180 4.83 16.83 -26.39
C PHE A 180 3.85 16.45 -27.52
N ILE A 181 2.61 16.10 -27.18
CA ILE A 181 1.57 15.80 -28.17
C ILE A 181 1.20 17.05 -28.96
N LYS A 182 1.10 18.20 -28.29
CA LYS A 182 0.81 19.49 -28.91
C LYS A 182 1.91 19.89 -29.91
N ASP A 183 3.17 19.85 -29.48
CA ASP A 183 4.31 20.25 -30.32
C ASP A 183 4.43 19.37 -31.58
N ASN A 184 3.98 18.11 -31.49
CA ASN A 184 4.01 17.13 -32.59
C ASN A 184 2.65 16.93 -33.28
N TYR A 185 1.71 17.88 -33.14
CA TYR A 185 0.33 17.74 -33.63
C TYR A 185 0.25 17.28 -35.10
N GLU A 186 0.94 17.97 -36.01
CA GLU A 186 0.87 17.69 -37.46
C GLU A 186 1.38 16.29 -37.82
N VAL A 187 2.41 15.80 -37.13
CA VAL A 187 2.97 14.46 -37.34
C VAL A 187 1.98 13.39 -36.87
N ILE A 188 1.36 13.60 -35.70
CA ILE A 188 0.39 12.64 -35.15
C ILE A 188 -0.90 12.64 -35.99
N ARG A 189 -1.39 13.81 -36.40
CA ARG A 189 -2.57 13.96 -37.26
C ARG A 189 -2.42 13.18 -38.55
N LYS A 190 -1.30 13.33 -39.25
CA LYS A 190 -1.01 12.63 -40.52
C LYS A 190 -0.81 11.13 -40.31
N SER A 191 0.01 10.74 -39.33
CA SER A 191 0.33 9.32 -39.11
C SER A 191 -0.85 8.48 -38.62
N LYS A 192 -1.83 9.08 -37.96
CA LYS A 192 -3.01 8.39 -37.41
C LYS A 192 -4.30 8.65 -38.19
N CYS A 193 -4.23 9.37 -39.31
CA CYS A 193 -5.35 9.69 -40.19
C CYS A 193 -6.57 10.25 -39.42
N LEU A 194 -6.35 11.24 -38.56
CA LEU A 194 -7.41 11.83 -37.72
C LEU A 194 -8.61 12.30 -38.56
N ASP A 195 -8.34 12.89 -39.72
CA ASP A 195 -9.36 13.46 -40.61
C ASP A 195 -10.33 12.38 -41.13
N GLU A 196 -9.85 11.15 -41.39
CA GLU A 196 -10.69 10.02 -41.80
C GLU A 196 -11.55 9.48 -40.66
N VAL A 197 -11.03 9.51 -39.42
CA VAL A 197 -11.75 9.04 -38.23
C VAL A 197 -12.90 9.99 -37.90
N LEU A 198 -12.62 11.30 -37.91
CA LEU A 198 -13.63 12.33 -37.68
C LEU A 198 -14.73 12.31 -38.75
N ALA A 199 -14.42 11.93 -39.99
CA ALA A 199 -15.42 11.81 -41.05
C ALA A 199 -16.36 10.60 -40.88
N LYS A 200 -15.92 9.54 -40.18
CA LYS A 200 -16.66 8.28 -40.03
C LYS A 200 -17.40 8.14 -38.70
N MET A 201 -16.99 8.86 -37.66
CA MET A 201 -17.51 8.67 -36.30
C MET A 201 -18.35 9.86 -35.82
N ASP A 202 -19.50 9.57 -35.21
CA ASP A 202 -20.36 10.58 -34.58
C ASP A 202 -19.83 10.98 -33.19
N THR A 203 -19.60 12.28 -33.01
CA THR A 203 -19.08 12.90 -31.79
C THR A 203 -20.17 13.59 -30.95
N GLY A 204 -21.37 13.76 -31.50
CA GLY A 204 -22.43 14.56 -30.88
C GLY A 204 -23.03 13.90 -29.64
N ALA A 205 -23.25 12.58 -29.71
CA ALA A 205 -23.85 11.81 -28.62
C ALA A 205 -22.99 11.83 -27.34
N THR A 206 -21.69 11.56 -27.46
CA THR A 206 -20.74 11.54 -26.34
C THR A 206 -20.59 12.92 -25.70
N PHE A 207 -20.48 13.98 -26.51
CA PHE A 207 -20.41 15.36 -26.02
C PHE A 207 -21.68 15.76 -25.24
N SER A 208 -22.86 15.41 -25.75
CA SER A 208 -24.14 15.70 -25.08
C SER A 208 -24.24 15.01 -23.71
N HIS A 209 -23.73 13.77 -23.61
CA HIS A 209 -23.70 13.00 -22.37
C HIS A 209 -22.73 13.57 -21.35
N PHE A 210 -21.52 13.93 -21.77
CA PHE A 210 -20.56 14.62 -20.90
C PHE A 210 -21.11 15.96 -20.37
N LYS A 211 -21.85 16.71 -21.20
CA LYS A 211 -22.55 17.93 -20.77
C LYS A 211 -23.63 17.63 -19.73
N ALA A 212 -24.34 16.50 -19.85
CA ALA A 212 -25.31 16.07 -18.85
C ALA A 212 -24.62 15.68 -17.51
N ILE A 213 -23.50 14.96 -17.57
CA ILE A 213 -22.68 14.62 -16.39
C ILE A 213 -22.17 15.90 -15.70
N LYS A 214 -21.60 16.84 -16.46
CA LYS A 214 -21.11 18.13 -15.93
C LYS A 214 -22.24 18.94 -15.28
N LYS A 215 -23.40 19.03 -15.93
CA LYS A 215 -24.60 19.68 -15.34
C LYS A 215 -25.07 18.99 -14.05
N TRP A 216 -24.99 17.67 -13.98
CA TRP A 216 -25.36 16.92 -12.77
C TRP A 216 -24.36 17.16 -11.64
N LYS A 217 -23.05 17.15 -11.92
CA LYS A 217 -21.97 17.45 -10.95
C LYS A 217 -22.06 18.88 -10.42
N ALA A 218 -22.27 19.87 -11.29
CA ALA A 218 -22.38 21.28 -10.91
C ALA A 218 -23.57 21.55 -9.96
N LYS A 219 -24.69 20.84 -10.12
CA LYS A 219 -25.84 20.94 -9.21
C LYS A 219 -25.57 20.35 -7.82
N ARG A 220 -24.48 19.60 -7.64
CA ARG A 220 -24.18 18.79 -6.45
C ARG A 220 -22.71 18.92 -6.06
N GLU A 221 -22.34 20.12 -5.64
CA GLU A 221 -20.97 20.48 -5.23
C GLU A 221 -20.49 19.73 -3.97
N ARG A 222 -21.42 19.22 -3.17
CA ARG A 222 -21.12 18.32 -2.04
C ARG A 222 -21.38 16.89 -2.45
N VAL A 223 -20.42 16.00 -2.17
CA VAL A 223 -20.61 14.54 -2.17
C VAL A 223 -21.84 14.26 -1.32
N SER A 224 -22.96 13.99 -1.98
CA SER A 224 -24.21 13.69 -1.29
C SER A 224 -23.96 12.51 -0.35
N PRO A 225 -24.62 12.45 0.82
CA PRO A 225 -24.70 11.19 1.54
C PRO A 225 -25.14 10.11 0.55
N ARG A 226 -24.57 8.91 0.63
CA ARG A 226 -24.89 7.79 -0.27
C ARG A 226 -26.38 7.44 -0.14
N ASP A 227 -27.26 8.14 -0.84
CA ASP A 227 -28.69 7.90 -0.85
C ASP A 227 -28.97 6.74 -1.82
N GLY A 228 -28.49 5.56 -1.46
CA GLY A 228 -28.75 4.33 -2.20
C GLY A 228 -30.14 3.79 -1.89
N ALA A 229 -30.74 3.07 -2.84
CA ALA A 229 -32.07 2.46 -2.65
C ALA A 229 -32.09 1.52 -1.44
N PHE A 230 -30.98 0.80 -1.22
CA PHE A 230 -30.77 -0.03 -0.04
C PHE A 230 -30.65 0.79 1.27
N LEU A 231 -30.06 1.98 1.22
CA LEU A 231 -29.91 2.82 2.41
C LEU A 231 -31.26 3.39 2.86
N LEU A 232 -32.08 3.85 1.92
CA LEU A 232 -33.46 4.27 2.18
C LEU A 232 -34.33 3.11 2.70
N TYR A 233 -34.17 1.91 2.14
CA TYR A 233 -34.83 0.70 2.63
C TYR A 233 -34.38 0.35 4.05
N SER A 234 -33.07 0.41 4.30
CA SER A 234 -32.46 0.15 5.60
C SER A 234 -33.00 1.10 6.66
N GLN A 235 -32.94 2.41 6.43
CA GLN A 235 -33.48 3.41 7.36
C GLN A 235 -34.95 3.17 7.73
N LYS A 236 -35.77 2.72 6.77
CA LYS A 236 -37.21 2.47 6.99
C LYS A 236 -37.51 1.16 7.73
N LYS A 237 -36.71 0.11 7.52
CA LYS A 237 -37.00 -1.26 8.01
C LYS A 237 -36.15 -1.68 9.20
N LEU A 238 -35.00 -1.04 9.41
CA LEU A 238 -34.03 -1.38 10.44
C LEU A 238 -34.56 -1.13 11.86
N SER A 239 -35.34 -0.07 12.09
CA SER A 239 -35.97 0.18 13.40
C SER A 239 -36.95 -0.93 13.80
N LYS A 240 -37.78 -1.39 12.85
CA LYS A 240 -38.76 -2.47 13.06
C LYS A 240 -38.10 -3.83 13.28
N LEU A 241 -37.00 -4.10 12.58
CA LEU A 241 -36.26 -5.37 12.73
C LEU A 241 -35.43 -5.38 14.02
N LYS A 242 -34.87 -4.24 14.45
CA LYS A 242 -34.17 -4.13 15.73
C LYS A 242 -35.09 -4.31 16.93
N SER A 243 -36.35 -3.87 16.86
CA SER A 243 -37.33 -4.12 17.92
C SER A 243 -37.80 -5.57 18.00
N GLN A 244 -37.60 -6.37 16.93
CA GLN A 244 -38.01 -7.78 16.89
C GLN A 244 -36.91 -8.74 17.33
N VAL A 245 -35.65 -8.30 17.34
CA VAL A 245 -34.49 -9.13 17.66
C VAL A 245 -33.80 -8.53 18.88
N GLU A 246 -34.26 -8.88 20.07
CA GLU A 246 -33.57 -8.56 21.31
C GLU A 246 -32.33 -9.44 21.49
N ASN A 247 -31.20 -8.79 21.79
CA ASN A 247 -29.98 -9.35 22.39
C ASN A 247 -29.52 -10.72 21.88
N GLN A 248 -28.98 -10.76 20.67
CA GLN A 248 -28.14 -11.87 20.22
C GLN A 248 -26.72 -11.41 19.88
N THR A 249 -25.78 -12.32 20.12
CA THR A 249 -24.34 -12.13 19.97
C THR A 249 -23.98 -11.71 18.55
N LEU A 250 -23.07 -10.75 18.42
CA LEU A 250 -22.59 -10.23 17.15
C LEU A 250 -21.83 -11.34 16.39
N ALA A 251 -22.41 -11.87 15.32
CA ALA A 251 -21.69 -12.74 14.40
C ALA A 251 -20.86 -11.86 13.44
N ASN A 252 -19.53 -12.00 13.45
CA ASN A 252 -18.60 -11.23 12.60
C ASN A 252 -18.78 -9.70 12.68
N GLY A 253 -19.18 -9.18 13.85
CA GLY A 253 -19.39 -7.75 14.07
C GLY A 253 -20.67 -7.18 13.45
N ARG A 254 -21.59 -8.02 12.93
CA ARG A 254 -22.90 -7.60 12.42
C ARG A 254 -24.01 -8.11 13.33
N GLU A 255 -25.02 -7.27 13.54
CA GLU A 255 -26.24 -7.67 14.26
C GLU A 255 -27.06 -8.65 13.40
N PRO A 256 -27.70 -9.68 13.99
CA PRO A 256 -28.57 -10.61 13.24
C PRO A 256 -29.70 -9.90 12.50
N ALA A 257 -30.25 -8.82 13.06
CA ALA A 257 -31.22 -7.95 12.40
C ALA A 257 -30.69 -7.35 11.08
N THR A 258 -29.38 -7.07 10.99
CA THR A 258 -28.75 -6.55 9.77
C THR A 258 -28.60 -7.64 8.70
N LEU A 259 -28.34 -8.88 9.10
CA LEU A 259 -28.29 -10.03 8.18
C LEU A 259 -29.67 -10.33 7.61
N GLN A 260 -30.70 -10.36 8.46
CA GLN A 260 -32.10 -10.50 8.02
C GLN A 260 -32.52 -9.35 7.10
N LEU A 261 -32.08 -8.12 7.37
CA LEU A 261 -32.36 -6.98 6.49
C LEU A 261 -31.73 -7.15 5.10
N LEU A 262 -30.53 -7.71 5.01
CA LEU A 262 -29.87 -8.01 3.74
C LEU A 262 -30.58 -9.12 2.97
N GLU A 263 -30.97 -10.19 3.65
CA GLU A 263 -31.76 -11.28 3.05
C GLU A 263 -33.11 -10.77 2.55
N ASN A 264 -33.81 -9.97 3.35
CA ASN A 264 -35.09 -9.37 2.97
C ASN A 264 -34.97 -8.44 1.76
N TRP A 265 -33.87 -7.71 1.63
CA TRP A 265 -33.60 -6.91 0.43
C TRP A 265 -33.33 -7.78 -0.80
N ARG A 266 -32.56 -8.86 -0.65
CA ARG A 266 -32.26 -9.85 -1.70
C ARG A 266 -33.47 -10.68 -2.10
N ALA A 267 -34.43 -10.89 -1.20
CA ALA A 267 -35.70 -11.56 -1.47
C ALA A 267 -36.78 -10.61 -2.01
N LEU A 268 -36.62 -9.28 -1.85
CA LEU A 268 -37.58 -8.30 -2.34
C LEU A 268 -37.72 -8.39 -3.87
N ALA A 269 -38.96 -8.49 -4.36
CA ALA A 269 -39.25 -8.44 -5.78
C ALA A 269 -38.73 -7.15 -6.45
N GLU A 270 -38.39 -7.23 -7.74
CA GLU A 270 -37.84 -6.10 -8.50
C GLU A 270 -38.75 -4.88 -8.48
N SER A 271 -40.07 -5.07 -8.56
CA SER A 271 -41.06 -4.00 -8.45
C SER A 271 -40.97 -3.24 -7.12
N GLY A 272 -40.66 -3.93 -6.03
CA GLY A 272 -40.41 -3.36 -4.71
C GLY A 272 -39.11 -2.56 -4.67
N ARG A 273 -38.02 -3.08 -5.27
CA ARG A 273 -36.72 -2.40 -5.35
C ARG A 273 -36.81 -1.13 -6.20
N MET A 274 -37.51 -1.20 -7.32
CA MET A 274 -37.74 -0.09 -8.24
C MET A 274 -38.44 1.10 -7.56
N ARG A 275 -39.33 0.86 -6.59
CA ARG A 275 -39.94 1.96 -5.81
C ARG A 275 -38.92 2.74 -4.97
N TYR A 276 -37.87 2.09 -4.48
CA TYR A 276 -36.80 2.75 -3.74
C TYR A 276 -35.80 3.40 -4.70
N LEU A 277 -35.48 2.76 -5.83
CA LEU A 277 -34.63 3.33 -6.89
C LEU A 277 -35.24 4.61 -7.49
N LYS A 278 -36.55 4.65 -7.73
CA LYS A 278 -37.24 5.86 -8.22
C LYS A 278 -37.18 7.03 -7.23
N LYS A 279 -37.01 6.77 -5.93
CA LYS A 279 -36.88 7.79 -4.89
C LYS A 279 -35.45 8.28 -4.74
N THR A 280 -34.47 7.49 -5.19
CA THR A 280 -33.08 7.94 -5.23
C THR A 280 -32.88 8.86 -6.42
N SER A 281 -32.06 9.88 -6.25
CA SER A 281 -31.67 10.73 -7.36
C SER A 281 -30.87 9.94 -8.39
N HIS A 282 -31.31 9.97 -9.65
CA HIS A 282 -30.60 9.34 -10.75
C HIS A 282 -29.22 10.01 -10.91
N CYS A 283 -28.15 9.23 -10.70
CA CYS A 283 -26.81 9.59 -11.15
C CYS A 283 -26.72 9.19 -12.63
N PRO A 284 -26.28 10.07 -13.55
CA PRO A 284 -25.99 9.63 -14.91
C PRO A 284 -24.89 8.57 -14.87
N ASP A 285 -25.00 7.55 -15.73
CA ASP A 285 -23.98 6.53 -15.85
C ASP A 285 -22.71 7.09 -16.52
N PRO A 286 -21.53 6.53 -16.23
CA PRO A 286 -20.29 6.90 -16.91
C PRO A 286 -20.41 6.75 -18.43
N CYS A 287 -19.69 7.60 -19.18
CA CYS A 287 -19.72 7.59 -20.64
C CYS A 287 -19.34 6.21 -21.22
N LEU A 288 -18.31 5.58 -20.67
CA LEU A 288 -17.80 4.26 -21.09
C LEU A 288 -18.81 3.12 -20.92
N THR A 289 -19.80 3.26 -20.01
CA THR A 289 -20.84 2.25 -19.79
C THR A 289 -21.88 2.26 -20.91
N LEU A 290 -22.21 3.45 -21.44
CA LEU A 290 -23.23 3.62 -22.47
C LEU A 290 -22.64 3.56 -23.88
N TYR A 291 -21.45 4.16 -24.05
CA TYR A 291 -20.80 4.31 -25.33
C TYR A 291 -19.49 3.52 -25.35
N ARG A 292 -19.47 2.52 -26.21
CA ARG A 292 -18.30 1.69 -26.45
C ARG A 292 -17.14 2.52 -27.02
N PRO A 293 -15.97 2.55 -26.37
CA PRO A 293 -14.87 3.44 -26.75
C PRO A 293 -14.18 3.07 -28.07
N ASP A 294 -14.35 1.83 -28.54
CA ASP A 294 -13.84 1.38 -29.83
C ASP A 294 -14.67 1.92 -31.01
N ILE A 295 -15.97 2.12 -30.83
CA ILE A 295 -16.91 2.54 -31.87
C ILE A 295 -17.22 4.05 -31.77
N CYS A 296 -17.52 4.53 -30.58
CA CYS A 296 -17.98 5.89 -30.35
C CYS A 296 -16.80 6.82 -30.05
N PHE A 297 -16.48 7.71 -30.98
CA PHE A 297 -15.43 8.69 -30.80
C PHE A 297 -15.76 9.65 -29.64
N GLY A 298 -14.73 9.95 -28.84
CA GLY A 298 -14.87 10.80 -27.66
C GLY A 298 -15.46 10.10 -26.44
N SER A 299 -15.75 8.79 -26.49
CA SER A 299 -16.03 8.01 -25.27
C SER A 299 -14.73 7.76 -24.51
N VAL A 300 -14.54 8.50 -23.43
CA VAL A 300 -13.34 8.47 -22.57
C VAL A 300 -13.73 8.33 -21.10
N SER A 301 -12.76 8.06 -20.23
CA SER A 301 -13.01 8.08 -18.78
C SER A 301 -13.26 9.50 -18.27
N GLU A 302 -14.09 9.64 -17.23
CA GLU A 302 -14.39 10.95 -16.63
C GLU A 302 -13.17 11.61 -15.99
N THR A 303 -12.23 10.79 -15.49
CA THR A 303 -10.96 11.25 -14.93
C THR A 303 -10.10 11.85 -16.03
N PHE A 304 -10.01 11.19 -17.19
CA PHE A 304 -9.27 11.71 -18.33
C PHE A 304 -9.91 12.99 -18.88
N ASP A 305 -11.25 13.04 -19.05
CA ASP A 305 -11.94 14.26 -19.49
C ASP A 305 -11.66 15.43 -18.53
N SER A 306 -11.70 15.19 -17.21
CA SER A 306 -11.37 16.21 -16.20
C SER A 306 -9.92 16.70 -16.30
N ILE A 307 -8.97 15.78 -16.56
CA ILE A 307 -7.56 16.13 -16.75
C ILE A 307 -7.36 16.96 -18.01
N VAL A 308 -7.98 16.56 -19.13
CA VAL A 308 -7.90 17.26 -20.41
C VAL A 308 -8.50 18.67 -20.28
N GLU A 309 -9.68 18.80 -19.68
CA GLU A 309 -10.29 20.12 -19.47
C GLU A 309 -9.42 21.00 -18.57
N SER A 310 -8.87 20.45 -17.48
CA SER A 310 -7.98 21.23 -16.60
C SER A 310 -6.72 21.73 -17.33
N TYR A 311 -6.23 20.96 -18.30
CA TYR A 311 -5.10 21.34 -19.13
C TYR A 311 -5.47 22.39 -20.17
N LEU A 312 -6.61 22.24 -20.85
CA LEU A 312 -7.13 23.22 -21.82
C LEU A 312 -7.47 24.56 -21.15
N ASP A 313 -8.00 24.55 -19.93
CA ASP A 313 -8.24 25.75 -19.13
C ASP A 313 -6.93 26.46 -18.78
N GLN A 314 -5.92 25.72 -18.28
CA GLN A 314 -4.60 26.28 -18.01
C GLN A 314 -3.90 26.81 -19.27
N PHE A 315 -4.14 26.16 -20.41
CA PHE A 315 -3.62 26.57 -21.70
C PHE A 315 -4.23 27.91 -22.14
N SER A 316 -5.55 28.03 -22.02
CA SER A 316 -6.30 29.25 -22.36
C SER A 316 -5.87 30.46 -21.52
N VAL A 317 -5.45 30.24 -20.27
CA VAL A 317 -4.97 31.31 -19.37
C VAL A 317 -3.54 31.77 -19.66
N LYS A 318 -2.70 30.93 -20.30
CA LYS A 318 -1.27 31.22 -20.55
C LYS A 318 -0.99 31.85 -21.93
N GLN A 319 -1.98 31.97 -22.80
CA GLN A 319 -1.81 32.61 -24.12
C GLN A 319 -1.89 34.14 -24.00
N GLU A 320 -0.73 34.78 -23.91
CA GLU A 320 -0.53 36.16 -24.36
C GLU A 320 -0.38 36.15 -25.90
N PHE A 321 -1.37 36.72 -26.61
CA PHE A 321 -1.38 37.10 -28.05
C PHE A 321 -1.27 36.01 -29.14
N GLN A 322 -2.40 35.64 -29.78
CA GLN A 322 -2.75 35.93 -31.20
C GLN A 322 -3.87 34.99 -31.73
N THR A 323 -5.05 35.59 -31.90
CA THR A 323 -6.12 35.33 -32.90
C THR A 323 -6.07 34.04 -33.74
N SER A 324 -6.74 32.99 -33.26
CA SER A 324 -7.76 32.13 -33.94
C SER A 324 -8.03 30.87 -33.07
N GLU A 325 -8.48 31.10 -31.83
CA GLU A 325 -8.14 30.24 -30.67
C GLU A 325 -9.14 29.13 -30.34
N ILE A 326 -10.38 29.16 -30.87
CA ILE A 326 -11.40 28.13 -30.55
C ILE A 326 -11.11 26.82 -31.30
N THR A 327 -10.56 26.89 -32.51
CA THR A 327 -10.33 25.71 -33.34
C THR A 327 -9.14 24.87 -32.85
N ASP A 328 -8.16 25.47 -32.17
CA ASP A 328 -6.94 24.77 -31.75
C ASP A 328 -7.15 23.91 -30.48
N THR A 329 -7.99 24.37 -29.55
CA THR A 329 -8.36 23.61 -28.34
C THR A 329 -9.22 22.39 -28.67
N ASP A 330 -10.19 22.54 -29.59
CA ASP A 330 -11.01 21.43 -30.07
C ASP A 330 -10.18 20.43 -30.90
N ARG A 331 -9.25 20.91 -31.72
CA ARG A 331 -8.28 20.06 -32.46
C ARG A 331 -7.42 19.24 -31.50
N LEU A 332 -6.88 19.87 -30.45
CA LEU A 332 -6.07 19.17 -29.46
C LEU A 332 -6.92 18.16 -28.67
N ARG A 333 -8.15 18.51 -28.31
CA ARG A 333 -9.10 17.58 -27.66
C ARG A 333 -9.36 16.36 -28.54
N HIS A 334 -9.65 16.54 -29.83
CA HIS A 334 -9.85 15.43 -30.77
C HIS A 334 -8.58 14.59 -30.92
N LEU A 335 -7.39 15.18 -30.94
CA LEU A 335 -6.14 14.43 -31.01
C LEU A 335 -5.92 13.57 -29.77
N LEU A 336 -6.21 14.09 -28.58
CA LEU A 336 -6.12 13.36 -27.32
C LEU A 336 -7.15 12.22 -27.23
N GLN A 337 -8.38 12.45 -27.70
CA GLN A 337 -9.41 11.43 -27.81
C GLN A 337 -9.03 10.33 -28.83
N LEU A 338 -8.43 10.71 -29.96
CA LEU A 338 -7.88 9.75 -30.92
C LEU A 338 -6.77 8.91 -30.28
N LYS A 339 -5.86 9.55 -29.54
CA LYS A 339 -4.79 8.85 -28.83
C LYS A 339 -5.35 7.88 -27.79
N TRP A 340 -6.41 8.24 -27.08
CA TRP A 340 -7.14 7.37 -26.16
C TRP A 340 -7.70 6.14 -26.88
N GLN A 341 -8.48 6.34 -27.95
CA GLN A 341 -9.08 5.24 -28.70
C GLN A 341 -8.03 4.28 -29.30
N ARG A 342 -6.89 4.82 -29.76
CA ARG A 342 -5.77 4.01 -30.26
C ARG A 342 -4.96 3.32 -29.16
N ALA A 343 -5.14 3.73 -27.91
CA ALA A 343 -4.51 3.12 -26.75
C ALA A 343 -5.38 2.05 -26.09
N LEU A 344 -6.56 1.74 -26.65
CA LEU A 344 -7.39 0.63 -26.17
C LEU A 344 -6.65 -0.72 -26.31
N CYS A 345 -6.98 -1.62 -25.40
CA CYS A 345 -6.55 -3.01 -25.43
C CYS A 345 -7.23 -3.74 -26.58
N ASP A 346 -6.45 -4.51 -27.33
CA ASP A 346 -6.93 -5.21 -28.51
C ASP A 346 -7.69 -6.50 -28.07
N PRO A 347 -8.83 -6.83 -28.70
CA PRO A 347 -9.52 -8.09 -28.43
C PRO A 347 -8.61 -9.29 -28.73
N GLY A 348 -8.61 -10.28 -27.85
CA GLY A 348 -7.71 -11.44 -27.88
C GLY A 348 -6.48 -11.30 -26.98
N GLU A 349 -6.23 -10.12 -26.39
CA GLU A 349 -5.09 -9.91 -25.50
C GLU A 349 -5.24 -10.74 -24.21
N ALA A 350 -4.18 -11.49 -23.86
CA ALA A 350 -4.12 -12.34 -22.68
C ALA A 350 -3.82 -11.54 -21.40
N VAL A 351 -4.73 -10.64 -21.04
CA VAL A 351 -4.59 -9.70 -19.93
C VAL A 351 -4.36 -10.37 -18.58
N GLY A 352 -4.87 -11.59 -18.37
CA GLY A 352 -4.61 -12.33 -17.14
C GLY A 352 -3.15 -12.78 -16.99
N LEU A 353 -2.52 -13.23 -18.08
CA LEU A 353 -1.10 -13.58 -18.08
C LEU A 353 -0.23 -12.35 -17.84
N LEU A 354 -0.54 -11.23 -18.51
CA LEU A 354 0.16 -9.96 -18.31
C LEU A 354 0.06 -9.49 -16.86
N ALA A 355 -1.16 -9.50 -16.29
CA ALA A 355 -1.38 -9.13 -14.89
C ALA A 355 -0.62 -10.05 -13.92
N ALA A 356 -0.61 -11.37 -14.18
CA ALA A 356 0.13 -12.34 -13.37
C ALA A 356 1.64 -12.09 -13.40
N GLN A 357 2.20 -11.82 -14.58
CA GLN A 357 3.61 -11.51 -14.76
C GLN A 357 3.99 -10.17 -14.11
N SER A 358 3.16 -9.14 -14.26
CA SER A 358 3.37 -7.83 -13.64
C SER A 358 3.32 -7.86 -12.10
N ILE A 359 2.72 -8.89 -11.49
CA ILE A 359 2.80 -9.13 -10.04
C ILE A 359 4.03 -9.98 -9.69
N GLY A 360 4.27 -11.04 -10.46
CA GLY A 360 5.31 -12.03 -10.20
C GLY A 360 6.73 -11.51 -10.40
N GLU A 361 7.01 -10.90 -11.56
CA GLU A 361 8.36 -10.43 -11.92
C GLU A 361 8.87 -9.36 -10.93
N PRO A 362 8.13 -8.28 -10.61
CA PRO A 362 8.59 -7.32 -9.60
C PRO A 362 8.76 -7.96 -8.22
N SER A 363 7.98 -8.98 -7.87
CA SER A 363 8.15 -9.72 -6.61
C SER A 363 9.48 -10.50 -6.57
N THR A 364 9.90 -11.08 -7.70
CA THR A 364 11.24 -11.70 -7.81
C THR A 364 12.33 -10.64 -7.70
N GLN A 365 12.17 -9.49 -8.36
CA GLN A 365 13.13 -8.38 -8.30
C GLN A 365 13.24 -7.77 -6.90
N MET A 366 12.11 -7.60 -6.21
CA MET A 366 12.04 -7.19 -4.80
C MET A 366 12.83 -8.13 -3.89
N THR A 367 12.90 -9.42 -4.25
CA THR A 367 13.71 -10.40 -3.53
C THR A 367 15.20 -10.22 -3.82
N LEU A 368 15.56 -10.11 -5.10
CA LEU A 368 16.94 -10.03 -5.57
C LEU A 368 17.62 -8.72 -5.16
N ASN A 369 16.88 -7.60 -5.16
CA ASN A 369 17.40 -6.30 -4.76
C ASN A 369 17.84 -6.23 -3.29
N THR A 370 17.38 -7.16 -2.44
CA THR A 370 17.87 -7.30 -1.05
C THR A 370 19.38 -7.50 -1.00
N PHE A 371 19.98 -8.13 -2.02
CA PHE A 371 21.43 -8.32 -2.10
C PHE A 371 22.18 -6.99 -2.24
N HIS A 372 21.67 -6.06 -3.05
CA HIS A 372 22.30 -4.75 -3.27
C HIS A 372 22.12 -3.79 -2.09
N PHE A 373 21.12 -4.03 -1.24
CA PHE A 373 20.86 -3.25 -0.02
C PHE A 373 21.27 -3.97 1.27
N ALA A 374 21.95 -5.12 1.17
CA ALA A 374 22.39 -5.91 2.32
C ALA A 374 23.26 -5.05 3.25
N GLY A 375 22.87 -4.99 4.54
CA GLY A 375 23.52 -4.17 5.56
C GLY A 375 22.94 -2.77 5.80
N ARG A 376 21.92 -2.31 5.04
CA ARG A 376 21.14 -1.10 5.37
C ARG A 376 19.65 -1.42 5.50
N GLY A 377 19.15 -1.59 6.72
CA GLY A 377 17.76 -2.02 6.97
C GLY A 377 16.71 -0.92 6.84
N GLU A 378 16.98 0.16 6.11
CA GLU A 378 15.94 1.12 5.71
C GLU A 378 15.08 0.57 4.55
N MET A 379 15.54 -0.46 3.85
CA MET A 379 14.86 -1.03 2.68
C MET A 379 14.68 -2.55 2.81
N ASN A 380 14.02 -3.02 3.87
CA ASN A 380 13.55 -4.41 3.98
C ASN A 380 12.35 -4.65 3.04
N VAL A 381 12.62 -4.62 1.73
CA VAL A 381 11.68 -4.87 0.63
C VAL A 381 11.04 -6.27 0.77
N THR A 382 11.68 -7.20 1.47
CA THR A 382 11.21 -8.59 1.66
C THR A 382 10.03 -8.75 2.62
N LEU A 383 9.58 -7.70 3.31
CA LEU A 383 8.33 -7.75 4.08
C LEU A 383 7.09 -7.90 3.17
N GLY A 384 7.21 -7.52 1.89
CA GLY A 384 6.11 -7.58 0.92
C GLY A 384 5.70 -9.01 0.54
N ILE A 385 6.64 -9.91 0.25
CA ILE A 385 6.33 -11.24 -0.31
C ILE A 385 5.58 -12.15 0.67
N PRO A 386 5.96 -12.26 1.96
CA PRO A 386 5.18 -13.01 2.93
C PRO A 386 3.74 -12.48 3.02
N ARG A 387 3.56 -11.16 2.90
CA ARG A 387 2.23 -10.54 2.91
C ARG A 387 1.46 -10.80 1.62
N LEU A 388 2.11 -10.73 0.46
CA LEU A 388 1.50 -11.09 -0.83
C LEU A 388 1.03 -12.54 -0.83
N ARG A 389 1.84 -13.47 -0.30
CA ARG A 389 1.44 -14.88 -0.14
C ARG A 389 0.23 -15.03 0.79
N GLU A 390 0.23 -14.32 1.91
CA GLU A 390 -0.87 -14.35 2.88
C GLU A 390 -2.19 -13.86 2.26
N ILE A 391 -2.13 -12.84 1.40
CA ILE A 391 -3.28 -12.27 0.68
C ILE A 391 -3.73 -13.18 -0.47
N LEU A 392 -2.82 -13.49 -1.40
CA LEU A 392 -3.17 -14.08 -2.69
C LEU A 392 -3.23 -15.61 -2.68
N MET A 393 -2.37 -16.28 -1.91
CA MET A 393 -2.23 -17.74 -1.99
C MET A 393 -2.99 -18.47 -0.89
N VAL A 394 -2.94 -17.94 0.34
CA VAL A 394 -3.54 -18.61 1.51
C VAL A 394 -4.92 -18.05 1.82
N ALA A 395 -5.18 -16.77 1.48
CA ALA A 395 -6.37 -16.04 1.90
C ALA A 395 -6.65 -16.25 3.42
N SER A 396 -5.59 -16.14 4.23
CA SER A 396 -5.63 -16.55 5.65
C SER A 396 -6.64 -15.72 6.43
N SER A 397 -7.54 -16.39 7.15
CA SER A 397 -8.43 -15.74 8.13
C SER A 397 -7.65 -15.19 9.34
N ASN A 398 -6.58 -15.88 9.73
CA ASN A 398 -5.69 -15.49 10.83
C ASN A 398 -4.41 -14.88 10.25
N ILE A 399 -4.43 -13.56 10.08
CA ILE A 399 -3.26 -12.82 9.61
C ILE A 399 -2.26 -12.58 10.74
N LYS A 400 -0.94 -12.61 10.43
CA LYS A 400 0.12 -12.47 11.44
C LYS A 400 0.09 -11.12 12.17
N THR A 401 -0.17 -10.04 11.44
CA THR A 401 -0.21 -8.67 11.96
C THR A 401 -1.49 -7.96 11.53
N PRO A 402 -2.64 -8.23 12.19
CA PRO A 402 -3.87 -7.54 11.89
C PRO A 402 -3.78 -6.08 12.32
N MET A 403 -4.08 -5.18 11.39
CA MET A 403 -4.09 -3.73 11.64
C MET A 403 -5.43 -3.12 11.24
N MET A 404 -5.87 -2.11 11.99
CA MET A 404 -7.08 -1.35 11.72
C MET A 404 -6.75 0.15 11.79
N SER A 405 -7.05 0.88 10.71
CA SER A 405 -6.92 2.33 10.65
C SER A 405 -8.25 2.97 11.01
N ILE A 406 -8.28 3.74 12.10
CA ILE A 406 -9.48 4.41 12.60
C ILE A 406 -9.40 5.90 12.22
N PRO A 407 -10.21 6.40 11.27
CA PRO A 407 -10.22 7.82 10.93
C PRO A 407 -10.81 8.64 12.09
N VAL A 408 -10.17 9.77 12.39
CA VAL A 408 -10.54 10.65 13.50
C VAL A 408 -10.92 12.00 12.94
N LEU A 409 -11.99 12.60 13.49
CA LEU A 409 -12.37 13.98 13.17
C LEU A 409 -11.25 14.96 13.54
N MET A 410 -10.97 15.94 12.68
CA MET A 410 -9.90 16.93 12.85
C MET A 410 -10.28 18.05 13.85
N ASN A 411 -10.78 17.66 15.02
CA ASN A 411 -11.14 18.56 16.10
C ASN A 411 -10.16 18.42 17.26
N LYS A 412 -9.73 19.54 17.88
CA LYS A 412 -8.85 19.52 19.06
C LYS A 412 -9.37 18.62 20.19
N LYS A 413 -10.69 18.58 20.39
CA LYS A 413 -11.36 17.69 21.35
C LYS A 413 -11.24 16.21 20.97
N ALA A 414 -11.37 15.87 19.69
CA ALA A 414 -11.26 14.51 19.19
C ALA A 414 -9.81 13.98 19.33
N LEU A 415 -8.81 14.80 19.01
CA LEU A 415 -7.39 14.45 19.20
C LEU A 415 -7.05 14.13 20.67
N LYS A 416 -7.58 14.90 21.62
CA LYS A 416 -7.40 14.60 23.06
C LYS A 416 -8.06 13.26 23.42
N ARG A 417 -9.30 13.02 22.96
CA ARG A 417 -10.02 11.76 23.21
C ARG A 417 -9.31 10.54 22.62
N VAL A 418 -8.66 10.67 21.46
CA VAL A 418 -7.90 9.59 20.84
C VAL A 418 -6.67 9.22 21.66
N LYS A 419 -5.95 10.21 22.23
CA LYS A 419 -4.84 9.91 23.14
C LYS A 419 -5.31 9.09 24.35
N THR A 420 -6.47 9.43 24.90
CA THR A 420 -7.12 8.67 25.98
C THR A 420 -7.54 7.26 25.53
N LEU A 421 -8.15 7.14 24.36
CA LEU A 421 -8.60 5.87 23.79
C LEU A 421 -7.43 4.91 23.51
N ARG A 422 -6.31 5.44 23.00
CA ARG A 422 -5.07 4.69 22.77
C ARG A 422 -4.56 4.03 24.05
N LYS A 423 -4.63 4.75 25.18
CA LYS A 423 -4.23 4.21 26.49
C LYS A 423 -5.13 3.05 26.91
N LYS A 424 -6.45 3.19 26.75
CA LYS A 424 -7.45 2.17 27.12
C LYS A 424 -7.33 0.86 26.33
N ILE A 425 -6.98 0.92 25.04
CA ILE A 425 -6.94 -0.26 24.15
C ILE A 425 -5.67 -1.11 24.37
N THR A 426 -4.64 -0.56 25.03
CA THR A 426 -3.37 -1.28 25.21
C THR A 426 -3.44 -2.27 26.37
N ARG A 427 -3.34 -3.58 26.09
CA ARG A 427 -3.37 -4.66 27.09
C ARG A 427 -2.30 -4.51 28.18
N VAL A 428 -2.60 -5.02 29.38
CA VAL A 428 -1.71 -5.11 30.55
C VAL A 428 -1.46 -6.57 30.87
N LEU A 429 -0.20 -6.95 31.11
CA LEU A 429 0.16 -8.16 31.84
C LEU A 429 1.54 -7.94 32.46
N HIS A 430 1.64 -8.04 33.80
CA HIS A 430 2.91 -8.06 34.51
C HIS A 430 2.88 -9.08 35.67
N LYS A 431 4.07 -9.62 35.92
CA LYS A 431 4.53 -10.74 36.76
C LYS A 431 3.59 -11.27 37.85
N VAL A 432 3.41 -12.59 37.87
CA VAL A 432 2.73 -13.37 38.93
C VAL A 432 3.78 -14.23 39.63
N ASP A 433 3.87 -14.15 40.96
CA ASP A 433 4.70 -15.05 41.76
C ASP A 433 3.78 -16.06 42.47
N VAL A 434 4.05 -17.35 42.28
CA VAL A 434 3.29 -18.47 42.87
C VAL A 434 4.14 -19.10 43.96
N ILE A 435 3.64 -19.13 45.19
CA ILE A 435 4.31 -19.80 46.31
C ILE A 435 3.51 -21.07 46.66
N GLU A 436 4.08 -22.23 46.33
CA GLU A 436 3.50 -23.54 46.67
C GLU A 436 3.93 -23.95 48.08
N THR A 437 2.95 -24.28 48.94
CA THR A 437 3.22 -24.78 50.30
C THR A 437 2.50 -26.10 50.55
N PHE A 438 3.25 -27.13 50.93
CA PHE A 438 2.68 -28.41 51.35
C PHE A 438 2.35 -28.35 52.84
N ARG A 439 1.07 -28.52 53.20
CA ARG A 439 0.68 -28.80 54.58
C ARG A 439 0.23 -30.25 54.69
N SER A 440 1.04 -31.07 55.36
CA SER A 440 0.61 -32.37 55.85
C SER A 440 -0.11 -32.16 57.19
N VAL A 441 -1.43 -32.38 57.23
CA VAL A 441 -2.17 -32.36 58.50
C VAL A 441 -2.06 -33.74 59.12
N GLU A 442 -1.38 -33.85 60.27
CA GLU A 442 -1.35 -35.06 61.10
C GLU A 442 -2.72 -35.28 61.75
N LYS A 443 -3.66 -35.82 60.98
CA LYS A 443 -4.78 -36.66 61.42
C LYS A 443 -5.57 -37.07 60.16
N ARG A 444 -5.49 -38.37 59.84
CA ARG A 444 -6.21 -39.09 58.76
C ARG A 444 -5.86 -38.66 57.33
N SER A 445 -4.88 -39.35 56.74
CA SER A 445 -4.76 -39.77 55.32
C SER A 445 -5.32 -38.90 54.18
N GLN A 446 -5.34 -37.58 54.27
CA GLN A 446 -5.56 -36.68 53.13
C GLN A 446 -4.47 -35.61 53.10
N LYS A 447 -3.55 -35.77 52.14
CA LYS A 447 -2.55 -34.75 51.80
C LYS A 447 -3.25 -33.69 50.95
N SER A 448 -3.49 -32.50 51.48
CA SER A 448 -3.97 -31.35 50.69
C SER A 448 -2.80 -30.46 50.30
N ARG A 449 -2.75 -30.07 49.02
CA ARG A 449 -1.80 -29.07 48.52
C ARG A 449 -2.44 -27.70 48.66
N VAL A 450 -1.81 -26.79 49.39
CA VAL A 450 -2.31 -25.42 49.58
C VAL A 450 -1.42 -24.47 48.79
N PHE A 451 -1.96 -23.93 47.70
CA PHE A 451 -1.28 -22.91 46.91
C PHE A 451 -1.63 -21.53 47.47
N LYS A 452 -0.62 -20.80 47.96
CA LYS A 452 -0.78 -19.39 48.33
C LYS A 452 -0.28 -18.53 47.18
N LEU A 453 -1.21 -18.02 46.39
CA LEU A 453 -0.92 -17.09 45.30
C LEU A 453 -0.78 -15.67 45.89
N SER A 454 0.30 -14.96 45.56
CA SER A 454 0.52 -13.58 46.01
C SER A 454 0.85 -12.70 44.81
N PHE A 455 -0.08 -11.81 44.46
CA PHE A 455 0.05 -10.93 43.31
C PHE A 455 0.68 -9.60 43.71
N HIS A 456 1.79 -9.23 43.06
CA HIS A 456 2.47 -7.95 43.27
C HIS A 456 2.17 -7.02 42.09
N PHE A 457 1.29 -6.04 42.31
CA PHE A 457 0.98 -5.02 41.30
C PHE A 457 1.96 -3.84 41.39
N LEU A 458 2.15 -3.14 40.27
CA LEU A 458 2.88 -1.86 40.27
C LEU A 458 2.15 -0.83 41.14
N PRO A 459 2.86 0.18 41.67
CA PRO A 459 2.21 1.28 42.40
C PRO A 459 1.12 1.98 41.56
N PRO A 460 0.02 2.43 42.19
CA PRO A 460 -1.13 3.01 41.51
C PRO A 460 -0.77 4.21 40.61
N GLU A 461 0.23 4.99 41.00
CA GLU A 461 0.66 6.18 40.26
C GLU A 461 1.17 5.85 38.86
N ARG A 462 1.78 4.66 38.69
CA ARG A 462 2.40 4.25 37.41
C ARG A 462 1.36 3.76 36.40
N TYR A 463 0.41 2.93 36.81
CA TYR A 463 -0.59 2.40 35.87
C TYR A 463 -1.79 3.35 35.67
N GLN A 464 -2.11 4.20 36.63
CA GLN A 464 -3.18 5.20 36.46
C GLN A 464 -2.85 6.21 35.36
N GLN A 465 -1.60 6.68 35.29
CA GLN A 465 -1.18 7.66 34.28
C GLN A 465 -1.09 7.06 32.88
N ASP A 466 -0.54 5.85 32.75
CA ASP A 466 -0.29 5.23 31.45
C ASP A 466 -1.51 4.51 30.88
N LYS A 467 -2.34 3.90 31.73
CA LYS A 467 -3.42 2.99 31.32
C LYS A 467 -4.82 3.42 31.77
N LEU A 468 -4.94 4.43 32.63
CA LEU A 468 -6.23 4.90 33.17
C LEU A 468 -7.02 3.80 33.87
N LEU A 469 -6.30 2.87 34.53
CA LEU A 469 -6.89 1.79 35.33
C LEU A 469 -6.94 2.19 36.80
N THR A 470 -7.99 1.79 37.49
CA THR A 470 -8.12 1.95 38.94
C THR A 470 -7.75 0.64 39.67
N PRO A 471 -7.26 0.70 40.92
CA PRO A 471 -7.00 -0.51 41.72
C PRO A 471 -8.24 -1.43 41.81
N ASN A 472 -9.42 -0.84 41.96
CA ASN A 472 -10.67 -1.58 42.09
C ASN A 472 -11.03 -2.37 40.82
N GLU A 473 -10.80 -1.79 39.63
CA GLU A 473 -11.00 -2.51 38.36
C GLU A 473 -10.06 -3.71 38.23
N ILE A 474 -8.81 -3.58 38.73
CA ILE A 474 -7.85 -4.69 38.75
C ILE A 474 -8.31 -5.78 39.71
N LEU A 475 -8.72 -5.42 40.93
CA LEU A 475 -9.22 -6.38 41.92
C LEU A 475 -10.47 -7.11 41.41
N ASN A 476 -11.45 -6.38 40.87
CA ASN A 476 -12.66 -6.97 40.30
C ASN A 476 -12.33 -7.93 39.14
N PHE A 477 -11.39 -7.57 38.27
CA PHE A 477 -10.95 -8.47 37.19
C PHE A 477 -10.25 -9.72 37.74
N MET A 478 -9.46 -9.58 38.80
CA MET A 478 -8.80 -10.71 39.45
C MET A 478 -9.81 -11.64 40.12
N GLU A 479 -10.79 -11.10 40.83
CA GLU A 479 -11.87 -11.87 41.44
C GLU A 479 -12.72 -12.59 40.39
N GLN A 480 -13.10 -11.93 39.29
CA GLN A 480 -13.97 -12.57 38.29
C GLN A 480 -13.27 -13.63 37.44
N LYS A 481 -11.95 -13.50 37.24
CA LYS A 481 -11.22 -14.36 36.29
C LYS A 481 -10.35 -15.41 36.98
N TYR A 482 -9.90 -15.16 38.20
CA TYR A 482 -8.93 -16.00 38.90
C TYR A 482 -9.36 -16.45 40.31
N ALA A 483 -10.42 -15.87 40.90
CA ALA A 483 -11.08 -16.43 42.09
C ALA A 483 -12.25 -17.31 41.67
#